data_AF-A0A930E0D9-F1
#
_entry.id   AF-A0A930E0D9-F1
#
_cell.length_a   1.000
_cell.length_b   1.000
_cell.length_c   1.000
_cell.angle_alpha   90.00
_cell.angle_beta   90.00
_cell.angle_gamma   90.00
#
_symmetry.space_group_name_H-M   'P 1'
#
loop_
_entity.id
_entity.type
_entity.pdbx_description
1 polymer ?
#
loop_
_entity_poly.entity_id
_entity_poly.type
_entity_poly.pdbx_seq_one_letter_code
_entity_poly.pdbx_strand_id
1 'polypeptide(L)'
;MIIKKEVNQFGIHNVINFLNDTKNHEKIAEIIALAIQEEILTAKKNRNATSPTQDRFSNIDVYYLVESKEVWAVNANYSVNYWIKQNNLSLNYDNFLLLTKIELSKKRSSKAFAEAFYNSNDLEEVKGFVKKIIFKDFFLKSSELLLSISNEAQFEDFMLKGLKDNKIPFRFVCDKIGFFKRLTQYSNLHLLGEFSKEFMLTDESFDKFNHLRLDYVNNSLESTLKSEKTADIDSYLKVLNKLENDNLISNFEIVTFLNKAFSNKSLFKGDYVTTTFAGDELYSLLKAIDLETINDKLELETINELKIFAVFLTQYIIESNYYASFAMESLADKILNSFIKIGLSLDEKLVLRSYNFSSFFKNEASNSVLRLFKEVDLDLSNKDFYYFLRVSNEFNFDTESLKTFFNCKKINFNVDFLENCKKFSDSLCSSDFVFCTNDEKLKRNIESFYKRFSK
;
A
#
# COMPACT_ATOMS: atom_id res chain seq x y z
N MET A 1 30.01 -26.49 -24.56
CA MET A 1 30.29 -25.04 -24.42
C MET A 1 30.14 -24.70 -22.95
N ILE A 2 31.07 -23.97 -22.33
CA ILE A 2 31.02 -23.65 -20.89
C ILE A 2 30.74 -22.16 -20.76
N ILE A 3 29.57 -21.78 -20.24
CA ILE A 3 29.31 -20.42 -19.77
C ILE A 3 30.15 -20.23 -18.52
N LYS A 4 31.02 -19.21 -18.49
CA LYS A 4 31.91 -18.95 -17.34
C LYS A 4 31.09 -18.81 -16.07
N LYS A 5 31.50 -19.51 -15.02
CA LYS A 5 30.87 -19.44 -13.71
C LYS A 5 31.17 -18.08 -13.09
N GLU A 6 30.12 -17.30 -12.84
CA GLU A 6 30.22 -16.05 -12.11
C GLU A 6 29.92 -16.24 -10.62
N VAL A 7 30.23 -15.20 -9.85
CA VAL A 7 29.93 -15.12 -8.41
C VAL A 7 28.45 -15.40 -8.19
N ASN A 8 28.09 -16.04 -7.07
CA ASN A 8 26.72 -16.42 -6.73
C ASN A 8 25.82 -15.20 -6.45
N GLN A 9 25.53 -14.42 -7.50
CA GLN A 9 24.71 -13.21 -7.45
C GLN A 9 23.33 -13.53 -8.04
N PHE A 10 22.29 -13.20 -7.27
CA PHE A 10 20.90 -13.06 -7.75
C PHE A 10 20.34 -14.26 -8.55
N GLY A 11 20.71 -15.50 -8.19
CA GLY A 11 20.20 -16.71 -8.85
C GLY A 11 20.79 -16.99 -10.23
N ILE A 12 21.65 -16.11 -10.77
CA ILE A 12 22.32 -16.26 -12.08
C ILE A 12 23.11 -17.57 -12.15
N HIS A 13 23.78 -17.94 -11.05
CA HIS A 13 24.55 -19.18 -10.98
C HIS A 13 23.69 -20.42 -11.23
N ASN A 14 22.43 -20.42 -10.80
CA ASN A 14 21.51 -21.54 -11.04
C ASN A 14 21.17 -21.67 -12.52
N VAL A 15 20.92 -20.54 -13.20
CA VAL A 15 20.68 -20.51 -14.65
C VAL A 15 21.91 -21.00 -15.41
N ILE A 16 23.10 -20.52 -15.04
CA ILE A 16 24.38 -20.95 -15.65
C ILE A 16 24.60 -22.45 -15.45
N ASN A 17 24.37 -22.98 -14.26
CA ASN A 17 24.52 -24.41 -13.98
C ASN A 17 23.54 -25.24 -14.81
N PHE A 18 22.28 -24.81 -14.88
CA PHE A 18 21.27 -25.47 -15.69
C PHE A 18 21.67 -25.52 -17.17
N LEU A 19 22.09 -24.37 -17.74
CA LEU A 19 22.50 -24.28 -19.14
C LEU A 19 23.81 -25.04 -19.43
N ASN A 20 24.72 -25.14 -18.47
CA ASN A 20 25.98 -25.88 -18.64
C ASN A 20 25.84 -27.39 -18.46
N ASP A 21 24.79 -27.87 -17.78
CA ASP A 21 24.55 -29.31 -17.64
C ASP A 21 24.06 -29.88 -18.98
N THR A 22 24.93 -30.69 -19.60
CA THR A 22 24.66 -31.31 -20.91
C THR A 22 23.47 -32.25 -20.89
N LYS A 23 23.05 -32.75 -19.72
CA LYS A 23 21.82 -33.55 -19.59
C LYS A 23 20.56 -32.75 -19.96
N ASN A 24 20.58 -31.43 -19.79
CA ASN A 24 19.46 -30.56 -20.12
C ASN A 24 19.39 -30.20 -21.61
N HIS A 25 20.48 -30.37 -22.36
CA HIS A 25 20.60 -29.90 -23.74
C HIS A 25 19.60 -30.57 -24.68
N GLU A 26 19.31 -31.86 -24.48
CA GLU A 26 18.32 -32.56 -25.31
C GLU A 26 16.92 -31.98 -25.09
N LYS A 27 16.54 -31.78 -23.83
CA LYS A 27 15.24 -31.18 -23.46
C LYS A 27 15.11 -29.75 -23.98
N ILE A 28 16.18 -28.94 -23.88
CA ILE A 28 16.20 -27.58 -24.45
C ILE A 28 16.00 -27.63 -25.98
N ALA A 29 16.65 -28.57 -26.67
CA ALA A 29 16.53 -28.72 -28.12
C ALA A 29 15.10 -29.06 -28.52
N GLU A 30 14.49 -30.00 -27.80
CA GLU A 30 13.12 -30.44 -28.03
C GLU A 30 12.11 -29.30 -27.83
N ILE A 31 12.21 -28.53 -26.74
CA ILE A 31 11.28 -27.43 -26.47
C ILE A 31 11.37 -26.32 -27.53
N ILE A 32 12.59 -25.94 -27.91
CA ILE A 32 12.79 -24.95 -28.99
C ILE A 32 12.28 -25.50 -30.32
N ALA A 33 12.50 -26.79 -30.60
CA ALA A 33 12.04 -27.44 -31.83
C ALA A 33 10.52 -27.48 -31.92
N LEU A 34 9.82 -27.81 -30.82
CA LEU A 34 8.36 -27.80 -30.74
C LEU A 34 7.80 -26.41 -31.06
N ALA A 35 8.34 -25.35 -30.45
CA ALA A 35 7.89 -23.98 -30.72
C ALA A 35 8.12 -23.54 -32.17
N ILE A 36 9.28 -23.92 -32.75
CA ILE A 36 9.58 -23.64 -34.17
C ILE A 36 8.67 -24.45 -35.09
N GLN A 37 8.42 -25.71 -34.76
CA GLN A 37 7.52 -26.59 -35.51
C GLN A 37 6.11 -25.99 -35.54
N GLU A 38 5.57 -25.63 -34.38
CA GLU A 38 4.25 -24.99 -34.25
C GLU A 38 4.16 -23.71 -35.07
N GLU A 39 5.20 -22.87 -35.01
CA GLU A 39 5.28 -21.64 -35.80
C GLU A 39 5.32 -21.90 -37.31
N ILE A 40 6.07 -22.90 -37.78
CA ILE A 40 6.10 -23.29 -39.20
C ILE A 40 4.72 -23.80 -39.64
N LEU A 41 4.09 -24.67 -38.87
CA LEU A 41 2.76 -25.22 -39.17
C LEU A 41 1.71 -24.10 -39.20
N THR A 42 1.78 -23.18 -38.24
CA THR A 42 0.92 -21.98 -38.19
C THR A 42 1.17 -21.07 -39.38
N ALA A 43 2.43 -20.84 -39.77
CA ALA A 43 2.77 -20.02 -40.94
C ALA A 43 2.25 -20.65 -42.25
N LYS A 44 2.37 -21.97 -42.41
CA LYS A 44 1.82 -22.70 -43.55
C LYS A 44 0.30 -22.60 -43.61
N LYS A 45 -0.39 -22.86 -42.49
CA LYS A 45 -1.85 -22.93 -42.43
C LYS A 45 -2.54 -21.56 -42.46
N ASN A 46 -2.06 -20.61 -41.67
CA ASN A 46 -2.75 -19.35 -41.43
C ASN A 46 -2.19 -18.18 -42.23
N ARG A 47 -0.91 -18.26 -42.63
CA ARG A 47 -0.20 -17.19 -43.38
C ARG A 47 0.20 -17.60 -44.79
N ASN A 48 -0.23 -18.77 -45.26
CA ASN A 48 0.08 -19.30 -46.59
C ASN A 48 1.59 -19.26 -46.91
N ALA A 49 2.44 -19.58 -45.93
CA ALA A 49 3.87 -19.70 -46.17
C ALA A 49 4.15 -20.97 -46.99
N THR A 50 4.51 -20.80 -48.26
CA THR A 50 4.78 -21.90 -49.21
C THR A 50 6.27 -22.19 -49.40
N SER A 51 7.15 -21.30 -48.93
CA SER A 51 8.61 -21.43 -49.03
C SER A 51 9.29 -20.99 -47.74
N PRO A 52 10.40 -21.66 -47.33
CA PRO A 52 11.19 -21.26 -46.16
C PRO A 52 11.86 -19.89 -46.32
N THR A 53 11.95 -19.35 -47.54
CA THR A 53 12.58 -18.04 -47.79
C THR A 53 11.65 -16.84 -47.56
N GLN A 54 10.36 -17.09 -47.33
CA GLN A 54 9.36 -16.03 -47.17
C GLN A 54 9.46 -15.36 -45.79
N ASP A 55 9.16 -14.05 -45.73
CA ASP A 55 9.12 -13.28 -44.48
C ASP A 55 7.77 -13.39 -43.79
N ARG A 56 7.39 -14.61 -43.39
CA ARG A 56 6.07 -14.89 -42.81
C ARG A 56 6.14 -15.60 -41.46
N PHE A 57 7.35 -15.69 -40.90
CA PHE A 57 7.59 -16.36 -39.63
C PHE A 57 7.74 -15.35 -38.52
N SER A 58 7.11 -15.63 -37.39
CA SER A 58 7.31 -14.89 -36.15
C SER A 58 8.64 -15.25 -35.53
N ASN A 59 9.11 -14.39 -34.62
CA ASN A 59 10.24 -14.72 -33.78
C ASN A 59 9.80 -15.67 -32.67
N ILE A 60 10.74 -16.42 -32.11
CA ILE A 60 10.50 -17.28 -30.94
C ILE A 60 11.29 -16.70 -29.76
N ASP A 61 10.58 -16.36 -28.69
CA ASP A 61 11.19 -15.93 -27.43
C ASP A 61 11.44 -17.16 -26.56
N VAL A 62 12.65 -17.29 -26.02
CA VAL A 62 13.07 -18.42 -25.20
C VAL A 62 13.32 -17.93 -23.78
N TYR A 63 12.54 -18.45 -22.84
CA TYR A 63 12.56 -18.07 -21.43
C TYR A 63 13.18 -19.18 -20.58
N TYR A 64 13.84 -18.80 -19.50
CA TYR A 64 14.15 -19.68 -18.39
C TYR A 64 13.14 -19.46 -17.27
N LEU A 65 12.51 -20.53 -16.83
CA LEU A 65 11.57 -20.55 -15.72
C LEU A 65 12.33 -20.87 -14.43
N VAL A 66 12.37 -19.92 -13.51
CA VAL A 66 13.27 -19.98 -12.35
C VAL A 66 12.87 -21.08 -11.37
N GLU A 67 11.59 -21.20 -11.06
CA GLU A 67 11.08 -22.14 -10.05
C GLU A 67 11.15 -23.59 -10.49
N SER A 68 10.67 -23.89 -11.70
CA SER A 68 10.70 -25.26 -12.23
C SER A 68 12.09 -25.66 -12.73
N LYS A 69 12.99 -24.67 -12.93
CA LYS A 69 14.32 -24.85 -13.55
C LYS A 69 14.19 -25.49 -14.92
N GLU A 70 13.41 -24.87 -15.78
CA GLU A 70 13.14 -25.33 -17.14
C GLU A 70 13.28 -24.21 -18.16
N VAL A 71 13.34 -24.57 -19.44
CA VAL A 71 13.32 -23.60 -20.56
C VAL A 71 12.00 -23.71 -21.26
N TRP A 72 11.36 -22.59 -21.55
CA TRP A 72 10.17 -22.49 -22.37
C TRP A 72 10.46 -21.70 -23.64
N ALA A 73 9.76 -22.02 -24.73
CA ALA A 73 9.88 -21.30 -25.99
C ALA A 73 8.47 -20.95 -26.48
N VAL A 74 8.22 -19.68 -26.74
CA VAL A 74 6.90 -19.15 -27.12
C VAL A 74 7.02 -18.23 -28.32
N ASN A 75 5.92 -18.11 -29.08
CA ASN A 75 5.87 -17.19 -30.20
C ASN A 75 5.90 -15.73 -29.71
N ALA A 76 6.91 -14.97 -30.15
CA ALA A 76 7.17 -13.60 -29.73
C ALA A 76 6.11 -12.57 -30.18
N ASN A 77 5.12 -12.99 -30.98
CA ASN A 77 3.96 -12.14 -31.31
C ASN A 77 3.05 -11.91 -30.09
N TYR A 78 3.16 -12.76 -29.07
CA TYR A 78 2.40 -12.63 -27.84
C TYR A 78 3.37 -12.32 -26.70
N SER A 79 3.00 -11.38 -25.83
CA SER A 79 3.74 -11.23 -24.58
C SER A 79 3.64 -12.52 -23.78
N VAL A 80 4.67 -12.83 -22.97
CA VAL A 80 4.61 -13.97 -22.05
C VAL A 80 3.36 -13.90 -21.17
N ASN A 81 2.92 -12.69 -20.83
CA ASN A 81 1.69 -12.41 -20.08
C ASN A 81 0.44 -12.88 -20.82
N TYR A 82 0.35 -12.57 -22.11
CA TYR A 82 -0.76 -13.06 -22.93
C TYR A 82 -0.74 -14.58 -22.99
N TRP A 83 0.43 -15.19 -23.15
CA TRP A 83 0.55 -16.65 -23.22
C TRP A 83 0.18 -17.33 -21.89
N ILE A 84 0.65 -16.84 -20.75
CA ILE A 84 0.26 -17.31 -19.40
C ILE A 84 -1.26 -17.24 -19.24
N LYS A 85 -1.87 -16.11 -19.61
CA LYS A 85 -3.32 -15.89 -19.51
C LYS A 85 -4.11 -16.83 -20.44
N GLN A 86 -3.69 -17.00 -21.69
CA GLN A 86 -4.36 -17.90 -22.64
C GLN A 86 -4.32 -19.36 -22.19
N ASN A 87 -3.23 -19.76 -21.54
CA ASN A 87 -3.06 -21.13 -21.04
C ASN A 87 -3.59 -21.31 -19.60
N ASN A 88 -4.23 -20.29 -19.03
CA ASN A 88 -4.76 -20.29 -17.66
C ASN A 88 -3.72 -20.73 -16.61
N LEU A 89 -2.47 -20.30 -16.79
CA LEU A 89 -1.37 -20.66 -15.90
C LEU A 89 -1.32 -19.67 -14.74
N SER A 90 -1.34 -20.18 -13.52
CA SER A 90 -1.14 -19.38 -12.30
C SER A 90 0.36 -19.19 -12.04
N LEU A 91 1.04 -18.40 -12.89
CA LEU A 91 2.48 -18.15 -12.78
C LEU A 91 2.77 -16.66 -12.61
N ASN A 92 3.65 -16.35 -11.66
CA ASN A 92 4.09 -14.99 -11.37
C ASN A 92 5.04 -14.49 -12.46
N TYR A 93 4.94 -13.20 -12.79
CA TYR A 93 5.67 -12.60 -13.92
C TYR A 93 7.18 -12.56 -13.70
N ASP A 94 7.61 -12.43 -12.46
CA ASP A 94 9.01 -12.42 -12.08
C ASP A 94 9.68 -13.82 -12.09
N ASN A 95 8.97 -14.84 -12.58
CA ASN A 95 9.50 -16.20 -12.77
C ASN A 95 10.18 -16.42 -14.13
N PHE A 96 10.03 -15.49 -15.08
CA PHE A 96 10.44 -15.67 -16.48
C PHE A 96 11.64 -14.79 -16.84
N LEU A 97 12.81 -15.39 -17.03
CA LEU A 97 13.99 -14.71 -17.57
C LEU A 97 14.05 -14.92 -19.09
N LEU A 98 13.93 -13.86 -19.89
CA LEU A 98 14.10 -13.97 -21.35
C LEU A 98 15.58 -14.22 -21.68
N LEU A 99 15.93 -15.45 -22.04
CA LEU A 99 17.31 -15.83 -22.39
C LEU A 99 17.71 -15.29 -23.77
N THR A 100 16.84 -15.45 -24.77
CA THR A 100 17.11 -15.00 -26.13
C THR A 100 15.86 -14.90 -26.98
N LYS A 101 15.97 -14.18 -28.08
CA LYS A 101 15.00 -14.11 -29.17
C LYS A 101 15.59 -14.75 -30.42
N ILE A 102 14.94 -15.81 -30.89
CA ILE A 102 15.28 -16.51 -32.13
C ILE A 102 14.54 -15.82 -33.27
N GLU A 103 15.30 -15.15 -34.12
CA GLU A 103 14.77 -14.51 -35.32
C GLU A 103 14.78 -15.51 -36.49
N LEU A 104 13.67 -16.22 -36.70
CA LEU A 104 13.53 -17.21 -37.78
C LEU A 104 13.74 -16.57 -39.15
N SER A 105 13.35 -15.31 -39.32
CA SER A 105 13.59 -14.52 -40.53
C SER A 105 15.09 -14.41 -40.87
N LYS A 106 15.99 -14.41 -39.89
CA LYS A 106 17.44 -14.40 -40.14
C LYS A 106 18.00 -15.79 -40.50
N LYS A 107 17.21 -16.86 -40.40
CA LYS A 107 17.64 -18.24 -40.66
C LYS A 107 17.11 -18.81 -41.99
N ARG A 108 16.34 -18.01 -42.74
CA ARG A 108 15.66 -18.36 -44.00
C ARG A 108 16.57 -18.88 -45.13
N SER A 109 17.84 -18.47 -45.16
CA SER A 109 18.82 -18.92 -46.16
C SER A 109 19.54 -20.22 -45.79
N SER A 110 19.28 -20.77 -44.59
CA SER A 110 19.92 -21.99 -44.13
C SER A 110 19.29 -23.22 -44.79
N LYS A 111 20.14 -24.09 -45.36
CA LYS A 111 19.72 -25.41 -45.86
C LYS A 111 19.01 -26.22 -44.77
N ALA A 112 19.53 -26.19 -43.54
CA ALA A 112 18.93 -26.90 -42.41
C ALA A 112 17.55 -26.35 -42.03
N PHE A 113 17.32 -25.04 -42.19
CA PHE A 113 15.98 -24.47 -41.97
C PHE A 113 15.01 -24.88 -43.08
N ALA A 114 15.47 -24.93 -44.34
CA ALA A 114 14.65 -25.41 -45.45
C ALA A 114 14.23 -26.89 -45.27
N GLU A 115 15.16 -27.75 -44.83
CA GLU A 115 14.88 -29.15 -44.50
C GLU A 115 13.82 -29.25 -43.38
N ALA A 116 14.01 -28.54 -42.27
CA ALA A 116 13.03 -28.48 -41.19
C ALA A 116 11.66 -27.91 -41.62
N PHE A 117 11.65 -26.93 -42.54
CA PHE A 117 10.41 -26.37 -43.08
C PHE A 117 9.65 -27.39 -43.90
N TYR A 118 10.29 -28.08 -44.86
CA TYR A 118 9.59 -29.04 -45.70
C TYR A 118 9.16 -30.28 -44.92
N ASN A 119 9.96 -30.71 -43.96
CA ASN A 119 9.69 -31.86 -43.10
C ASN A 119 9.07 -31.48 -41.75
N SER A 120 8.34 -30.36 -41.68
CA SER A 120 7.83 -29.82 -40.41
C SER A 120 6.86 -30.73 -39.64
N ASN A 121 6.42 -31.85 -40.21
CA ASN A 121 5.62 -32.85 -39.49
C ASN A 121 6.50 -33.81 -38.65
N ASP A 122 7.81 -33.85 -38.91
CA ASP A 122 8.78 -34.63 -38.16
C ASP A 122 9.56 -33.71 -37.20
N LEU A 123 9.36 -33.94 -35.89
CA LEU A 123 10.04 -33.15 -34.86
C LEU A 123 11.55 -33.37 -34.86
N GLU A 124 12.05 -34.54 -35.25
CA GLU A 124 13.49 -34.83 -35.22
C GLU A 124 14.25 -34.03 -36.29
N GLU A 125 13.63 -33.77 -37.44
CA GLU A 125 14.19 -32.87 -38.47
C GLU A 125 14.30 -31.43 -37.96
N VAL A 126 13.27 -30.95 -37.24
CA VAL A 126 13.30 -29.61 -36.62
C VAL A 126 14.34 -29.56 -35.49
N LYS A 127 14.45 -30.60 -34.66
CA LYS A 127 15.51 -30.73 -33.65
C LYS A 127 16.90 -30.72 -34.27
N GLY A 128 17.07 -31.38 -35.42
CA GLY A 128 18.30 -31.35 -36.21
C GLY A 128 18.70 -29.93 -36.61
N PHE A 129 17.75 -29.12 -37.08
CA PHE A 129 17.95 -27.70 -37.35
C PHE A 129 18.33 -26.91 -36.10
N VAL A 130 17.63 -27.12 -34.98
CA VAL A 130 17.90 -26.43 -33.70
C VAL A 130 19.33 -26.69 -33.23
N LYS A 131 19.75 -27.96 -33.18
CA LYS A 131 21.09 -28.36 -32.73
C LYS A 131 22.20 -27.81 -33.64
N LYS A 132 21.99 -27.78 -34.95
CA LYS A 132 23.00 -27.33 -35.93
C LYS A 132 23.12 -25.80 -36.04
N ILE A 133 22.01 -25.07 -35.97
CA ILE A 133 21.96 -23.64 -36.32
C ILE A 133 21.60 -22.75 -35.14
N ILE A 134 20.66 -23.17 -34.30
CA ILE A 134 20.12 -22.30 -33.22
C ILE A 134 20.98 -22.37 -31.97
N PHE A 135 21.44 -23.56 -31.58
CA PHE A 135 22.11 -23.80 -30.30
C PHE A 135 23.33 -22.92 -30.05
N LYS A 136 24.20 -22.74 -31.06
CA LYS A 136 25.39 -21.88 -30.92
C LYS A 136 25.00 -20.45 -30.55
N ASP A 137 24.06 -19.86 -31.27
CA ASP A 137 23.60 -18.49 -31.03
C ASP A 137 22.80 -18.39 -29.72
N PHE A 138 22.01 -19.41 -29.39
CA PHE A 138 21.25 -19.48 -28.14
C PHE A 138 22.18 -19.38 -26.92
N PHE A 139 23.17 -20.26 -26.80
CA PHE A 139 24.06 -20.26 -25.65
C PHE A 139 24.97 -19.03 -25.62
N LEU A 140 25.40 -18.53 -26.80
CA LEU A 140 26.20 -17.29 -26.87
C LEU A 140 25.40 -16.10 -26.32
N LYS A 141 24.21 -15.85 -26.86
CA LYS A 141 23.35 -14.74 -26.43
C LYS A 141 22.91 -14.87 -24.97
N SER A 142 22.59 -16.09 -24.53
CA SER A 142 22.25 -16.34 -23.12
C SER A 142 23.45 -16.02 -22.22
N SER A 143 24.67 -16.39 -22.62
CA SER A 143 25.88 -16.04 -21.88
C SER A 143 26.11 -14.54 -21.85
N GLU A 144 25.95 -13.83 -22.97
CA GLU A 144 26.11 -12.37 -23.04
C GLU A 144 25.13 -11.66 -22.11
N LEU A 145 23.86 -12.09 -22.11
CA LEU A 145 22.84 -11.58 -21.19
C LEU A 145 23.25 -11.80 -19.73
N LEU A 146 23.61 -13.02 -19.36
CA LEU A 146 23.94 -13.36 -17.97
C LEU A 146 25.19 -12.60 -17.47
N LEU A 147 26.20 -12.43 -18.33
CA LEU A 147 27.40 -11.62 -18.05
C LEU A 147 27.09 -10.11 -17.93
N SER A 148 26.12 -9.60 -18.71
CA SER A 148 25.70 -8.20 -18.61
C SER A 148 24.98 -7.92 -17.29
N ILE A 149 24.23 -8.90 -16.78
CA ILE A 149 23.60 -8.77 -15.46
C ILE A 149 24.68 -8.66 -14.37
N SER A 150 25.81 -9.37 -14.43
CA SER A 150 26.75 -9.42 -13.29
C SER A 150 27.83 -8.34 -13.23
N ASN A 151 28.25 -7.74 -14.36
CA ASN A 151 29.51 -6.99 -14.45
C ASN A 151 29.39 -5.49 -14.77
N GLU A 152 28.20 -4.89 -14.74
CA GLU A 152 28.06 -3.49 -15.16
C GLU A 152 28.38 -2.45 -14.07
N ALA A 153 29.23 -1.47 -14.40
CA ALA A 153 29.40 -0.25 -13.60
C ALA A 153 28.12 0.62 -13.58
N GLN A 154 27.25 0.44 -14.58
CA GLN A 154 25.91 1.05 -14.71
C GLN A 154 24.79 0.03 -14.41
N PHE A 155 25.09 -1.02 -13.64
CA PHE A 155 24.18 -2.13 -13.33
C PHE A 155 22.75 -1.69 -12.97
N GLU A 156 22.59 -0.62 -12.19
CA GLU A 156 21.26 -0.14 -11.80
C GLU A 156 20.42 0.33 -13.00
N ASP A 157 21.05 1.02 -13.97
CA ASP A 157 20.39 1.51 -15.18
C ASP A 157 20.05 0.37 -16.13
N PHE A 158 20.95 -0.60 -16.27
CA PHE A 158 20.70 -1.81 -17.05
C PHE A 158 19.56 -2.64 -16.46
N MET A 159 19.54 -2.87 -15.15
CA MET A 159 18.47 -3.61 -14.48
C MET A 159 17.13 -2.89 -14.58
N LEU A 160 17.12 -1.56 -14.39
CA LEU A 160 15.91 -0.76 -14.54
C LEU A 160 15.37 -0.83 -15.98
N LYS A 161 16.24 -0.72 -16.99
CA LYS A 161 15.86 -0.86 -18.39
C LYS A 161 15.38 -2.29 -18.70
N GLY A 162 16.05 -3.29 -18.16
CA GLY A 162 15.68 -4.70 -18.31
C GLY A 162 14.30 -5.02 -17.73
N LEU A 163 13.96 -4.43 -16.58
CA LEU A 163 12.61 -4.53 -16.00
C LEU A 163 11.57 -3.83 -16.86
N LYS A 164 11.83 -2.59 -17.29
CA LYS A 164 10.93 -1.83 -18.18
C LYS A 164 10.62 -2.57 -19.49
N ASP A 165 11.64 -3.21 -20.04
CA ASP A 165 11.52 -3.99 -21.28
C ASP A 165 10.95 -5.41 -21.04
N ASN A 166 10.59 -5.78 -19.81
CA ASN A 166 10.16 -7.14 -19.41
C ASN A 166 11.17 -8.25 -19.79
N LYS A 167 12.46 -7.91 -19.80
CA LYS A 167 13.55 -8.85 -20.12
C LYS A 167 14.12 -9.53 -18.89
N ILE A 168 14.20 -8.78 -17.79
CA ILE A 168 14.78 -9.23 -16.53
C ILE A 168 13.69 -9.15 -15.48
N PRO A 169 13.35 -10.26 -14.81
CA PRO A 169 12.35 -10.23 -13.77
C PRO A 169 12.91 -9.66 -12.46
N PHE A 170 12.02 -9.17 -11.59
CA PHE A 170 12.40 -8.54 -10.32
C PHE A 170 13.23 -9.46 -9.42
N ARG A 171 13.04 -10.79 -9.48
CA ARG A 171 13.81 -11.76 -8.69
C ARG A 171 15.33 -11.64 -8.86
N PHE A 172 15.80 -11.22 -10.05
CA PHE A 172 17.22 -11.02 -10.36
C PHE A 172 17.76 -9.63 -9.98
N VAL A 173 16.89 -8.73 -9.51
CA VAL A 173 17.28 -7.40 -9.01
C VAL A 173 18.20 -7.54 -7.80
N CYS A 174 19.15 -6.62 -7.63
CA CYS A 174 20.01 -6.63 -6.45
C CYS A 174 19.35 -5.97 -5.24
N ASP A 175 19.71 -6.42 -4.04
CA ASP A 175 19.35 -5.78 -2.77
C ASP A 175 20.17 -4.50 -2.51
N LYS A 176 20.24 -3.61 -3.52
CA LYS A 176 20.89 -2.31 -3.37
C LYS A 176 19.84 -1.22 -3.29
N ILE A 177 19.92 -0.45 -2.20
CA ILE A 177 19.10 0.74 -1.97
C ILE A 177 19.21 1.75 -3.14
N GLY A 178 20.37 1.82 -3.82
CA GLY A 178 20.59 2.69 -4.98
C GLY A 178 19.67 2.35 -6.16
N PHE A 179 19.48 1.07 -6.45
CA PHE A 179 18.54 0.61 -7.46
C PHE A 179 17.09 0.97 -7.07
N PHE A 180 16.68 0.69 -5.83
CA PHE A 180 15.33 1.00 -5.38
C PHE A 180 15.05 2.51 -5.43
N LYS A 181 16.02 3.35 -5.05
CA LYS A 181 15.93 4.82 -5.21
C LYS A 181 15.76 5.27 -6.67
N ARG A 182 16.28 4.52 -7.65
CA ARG A 182 15.99 4.80 -9.07
C ARG A 182 14.57 4.39 -9.43
N LEU A 183 14.06 3.28 -8.90
CA LEU A 183 12.66 2.88 -9.09
C LEU A 183 11.66 3.90 -8.54
N THR A 184 12.01 4.64 -7.49
CA THR A 184 11.12 5.69 -6.92
C THR A 184 11.12 7.00 -7.70
N GLN A 185 11.87 7.12 -8.81
CA GLN A 185 11.80 8.30 -9.67
C GLN A 185 10.48 8.33 -10.46
N TYR A 186 9.92 9.52 -10.69
CA TYR A 186 8.59 9.73 -11.29
C TYR A 186 8.32 8.89 -12.56
N SER A 187 9.31 8.74 -13.44
CA SER A 187 9.19 7.94 -14.67
C SER A 187 8.94 6.43 -14.46
N ASN A 188 9.05 5.95 -13.22
CA ASN A 188 9.05 4.54 -12.85
C ASN A 188 7.95 4.19 -11.84
N LEU A 189 7.17 5.16 -11.33
CA LEU A 189 6.14 4.93 -10.31
C LEU A 189 5.09 3.90 -10.75
N HIS A 190 4.79 3.85 -12.06
CA HIS A 190 3.89 2.84 -12.61
C HIS A 190 4.38 1.40 -12.34
N LEU A 191 5.70 1.14 -12.35
CA LEU A 191 6.26 -0.19 -12.04
C LEU A 191 6.06 -0.57 -10.58
N LEU A 192 6.19 0.39 -9.67
CA LEU A 192 5.95 0.18 -8.24
C LEU A 192 4.48 -0.20 -7.99
N GLY A 193 3.56 0.49 -8.66
CA GLY A 193 2.13 0.15 -8.62
C GLY A 193 1.76 -1.17 -9.30
N GLU A 194 2.58 -1.68 -10.23
CA GLU A 194 2.42 -3.05 -10.74
C GLU A 194 2.93 -4.07 -9.71
N PHE A 195 4.10 -3.86 -9.10
CA PHE A 195 4.67 -4.80 -8.12
C PHE A 195 3.83 -5.00 -6.86
N SER A 196 2.95 -4.05 -6.53
CA SER A 196 1.98 -4.17 -5.43
C SER A 196 0.74 -5.01 -5.80
N LYS A 197 0.56 -5.42 -7.06
CA LYS A 197 -0.57 -6.27 -7.47
C LYS A 197 -0.30 -7.74 -7.19
N GLU A 198 -1.35 -8.46 -6.79
CA GLU A 198 -1.33 -9.93 -6.73
C GLU A 198 -0.86 -10.49 -8.09
N PHE A 199 -0.03 -11.53 -8.05
CA PHE A 199 0.56 -12.24 -9.21
C PHE A 199 1.76 -11.58 -9.92
N MET A 200 2.19 -10.37 -9.54
CA MET A 200 3.35 -9.72 -10.17
C MET A 200 4.70 -10.27 -9.69
N LEU A 201 4.80 -10.52 -8.40
CA LEU A 201 6.00 -11.03 -7.75
C LEU A 201 5.70 -12.37 -7.09
N THR A 202 6.62 -13.32 -7.12
CA THR A 202 6.56 -14.50 -6.23
C THR A 202 6.66 -14.05 -4.78
N ASP A 203 6.20 -14.88 -3.84
CA ASP A 203 6.22 -14.54 -2.41
C ASP A 203 7.62 -14.08 -1.95
N GLU A 204 8.67 -14.80 -2.35
CA GLU A 204 10.07 -14.44 -2.04
C GLU A 204 10.46 -13.06 -2.61
N SER A 205 10.09 -12.78 -3.85
CA SER A 205 10.37 -11.49 -4.48
C SER A 205 9.53 -10.36 -3.91
N PHE A 206 8.30 -10.65 -3.48
CA PHE A 206 7.41 -9.70 -2.85
C PHE A 206 7.93 -9.30 -1.46
N ASP A 207 8.39 -10.28 -0.67
CA ASP A 207 9.05 -10.02 0.61
C ASP A 207 10.29 -9.15 0.44
N LYS A 208 11.12 -9.47 -0.56
CA LYS A 208 12.30 -8.68 -0.93
C LYS A 208 11.93 -7.27 -1.38
N PHE A 209 10.91 -7.13 -2.22
CA PHE A 209 10.40 -5.84 -2.66
C PHE A 209 9.92 -5.00 -1.47
N ASN A 210 9.11 -5.59 -0.59
CA ASN A 210 8.62 -4.91 0.60
C ASN A 210 9.74 -4.52 1.56
N HIS A 211 10.75 -5.36 1.72
CA HIS A 211 11.91 -5.02 2.53
C HIS A 211 12.63 -3.78 1.97
N LEU A 212 12.95 -3.78 0.67
CA LEU A 212 13.58 -2.62 0.02
C LEU A 212 12.71 -1.36 0.05
N ARG A 213 11.40 -1.52 -0.13
CA ARG A 213 10.41 -0.44 -0.04
C ARG A 213 10.36 0.17 1.34
N LEU A 214 10.20 -0.65 2.38
CA LEU A 214 10.14 -0.20 3.77
C LEU A 214 11.47 0.42 4.21
N ASP A 215 12.60 -0.14 3.80
CA ASP A 215 13.91 0.45 4.05
C ASP A 215 14.03 1.83 3.41
N TYR A 216 13.56 2.00 2.17
CA TYR A 216 13.55 3.30 1.50
C TYR A 216 12.62 4.30 2.19
N VAL A 217 11.41 3.88 2.56
CA VAL A 217 10.41 4.71 3.28
C VAL A 217 10.99 5.16 4.62
N ASN A 218 11.50 4.22 5.43
CA ASN A 218 12.10 4.53 6.73
C ASN A 218 13.32 5.44 6.59
N ASN A 219 14.21 5.18 5.63
CA ASN A 219 15.36 6.05 5.39
C ASN A 219 14.95 7.45 4.94
N SER A 220 13.89 7.56 4.13
CA SER A 220 13.36 8.87 3.69
C SER A 220 12.83 9.67 4.89
N LEU A 221 12.01 9.04 5.73
CA LEU A 221 11.48 9.67 6.95
C LEU A 221 12.58 9.98 7.98
N GLU A 222 13.54 9.06 8.19
CA GLU A 222 14.69 9.30 9.08
C GLU A 222 15.62 10.38 8.57
N SER A 223 15.83 10.47 7.25
CA SER A 223 16.67 11.51 6.66
C SER A 223 16.10 12.88 6.98
N THR A 224 14.77 13.06 6.93
CA THR A 224 14.08 14.28 7.36
C THR A 224 14.34 14.58 8.83
N LEU A 225 14.26 13.57 9.70
CA LEU A 225 14.55 13.72 11.13
C LEU A 225 16.01 14.10 11.44
N LYS A 226 16.96 13.71 10.57
CA LYS A 226 18.40 13.92 10.75
C LYS A 226 18.94 15.16 10.01
N SER A 227 18.34 15.55 8.89
CA SER A 227 18.88 16.58 7.98
C SER A 227 18.65 18.00 8.45
N GLU A 228 17.68 18.23 9.34
CA GLU A 228 17.38 19.56 9.85
C GLU A 228 17.54 19.64 11.36
N LYS A 229 18.24 20.67 11.84
CA LYS A 229 18.26 21.04 13.27
C LYS A 229 16.84 21.41 13.79
N THR A 230 15.85 21.48 12.90
CA THR A 230 14.49 22.01 13.09
C THR A 230 13.37 21.11 12.54
N ALA A 231 13.62 19.85 12.19
CA ALA A 231 12.58 18.98 11.63
C ALA A 231 11.34 18.90 12.55
N ASP A 232 10.20 19.38 12.06
CA ASP A 232 8.92 19.44 12.74
C ASP A 232 7.88 18.48 12.12
N ILE A 233 6.72 18.39 12.75
CA ILE A 233 5.63 17.50 12.31
C ILE A 233 5.17 17.81 10.87
N ASP A 234 5.12 19.09 10.47
CA ASP A 234 4.70 19.50 9.13
C ASP A 234 5.64 18.96 8.06
N SER A 235 6.96 19.07 8.30
CA SER A 235 7.98 18.55 7.40
C SER A 235 7.89 17.02 7.27
N TYR A 236 7.59 16.32 8.37
CA TYR A 236 7.35 14.88 8.36
C TYR A 236 6.11 14.51 7.53
N LEU A 237 4.99 15.20 7.74
CA LEU A 237 3.74 14.94 7.01
C LEU A 237 3.87 15.23 5.51
N LYS A 238 4.65 16.23 5.10
CA LYS A 238 4.95 16.49 3.66
C LYS A 238 5.69 15.33 3.01
N VAL A 239 6.68 14.77 3.70
CA VAL A 239 7.44 13.61 3.21
C VAL A 239 6.55 12.38 3.18
N LEU A 240 5.73 12.17 4.20
CA LEU A 240 4.78 11.07 4.26
C LEU A 240 3.75 11.15 3.11
N ASN A 241 3.18 12.34 2.85
CA ASN A 241 2.30 12.58 1.69
C ASN A 241 3.00 12.27 0.37
N LYS A 242 4.26 12.68 0.21
CA LYS A 242 4.99 12.38 -1.03
C LYS A 242 5.13 10.86 -1.24
N LEU A 243 5.49 10.14 -0.18
CA LEU A 243 5.66 8.68 -0.25
C LEU A 243 4.33 7.97 -0.52
N GLU A 244 3.23 8.46 0.04
CA GLU A 244 1.87 7.98 -0.26
C GLU A 244 1.52 8.22 -1.73
N ASN A 245 1.70 9.45 -2.24
CA ASN A 245 1.42 9.80 -3.64
C ASN A 245 2.28 9.00 -4.65
N ASP A 246 3.48 8.58 -4.24
CA ASP A 246 4.38 7.73 -5.02
C ASP A 246 3.97 6.23 -4.95
N ASN A 247 2.85 5.88 -4.31
CA ASN A 247 2.37 4.51 -4.04
C ASN A 247 3.39 3.64 -3.28
N LEU A 248 4.23 4.26 -2.44
CA LEU A 248 5.24 3.56 -1.65
C LEU A 248 4.74 3.15 -0.27
N ILE A 249 3.58 3.65 0.16
CA ILE A 249 2.98 3.38 1.45
C ILE A 249 1.64 2.70 1.21
N SER A 250 1.42 1.59 1.90
CA SER A 250 0.14 0.87 1.85
C SER A 250 -0.87 1.47 2.82
N ASN A 251 -2.15 1.22 2.60
CA ASN A 251 -3.26 1.82 3.34
C ASN A 251 -3.03 1.92 4.88
N PHE A 252 -2.92 0.78 5.57
CA PHE A 252 -2.72 0.76 7.03
C PHE A 252 -1.34 1.27 7.47
N GLU A 253 -0.34 1.30 6.59
CA GLU A 253 0.95 1.91 6.93
C GLU A 253 0.82 3.42 7.15
N ILE A 254 -0.14 4.11 6.51
CA ILE A 254 -0.45 5.51 6.80
C ILE A 254 -0.74 5.66 8.30
N VAL A 255 -1.59 4.81 8.85
CA VAL A 255 -1.96 4.80 10.27
C VAL A 255 -0.71 4.57 11.14
N THR A 256 0.08 3.55 10.83
CA THR A 256 1.30 3.23 11.59
C THR A 256 2.32 4.38 11.58
N PHE A 257 2.55 5.01 10.42
CA PHE A 257 3.50 6.13 10.33
C PHE A 257 2.98 7.39 11.03
N LEU A 258 1.68 7.67 10.98
CA LEU A 258 1.07 8.74 11.75
C LEU A 258 1.23 8.46 13.26
N ASN A 259 0.89 7.26 13.75
CA ASN A 259 1.10 6.87 15.14
C ASN A 259 2.54 7.07 15.60
N LYS A 260 3.51 6.67 14.77
CA LYS A 260 4.95 6.87 15.03
C LYS A 260 5.33 8.36 15.10
N ALA A 261 4.79 9.17 14.20
CA ALA A 261 5.02 10.62 14.17
C ALA A 261 4.49 11.29 15.45
N PHE A 262 3.24 11.01 15.82
CA PHE A 262 2.57 11.62 16.97
C PHE A 262 3.12 11.14 18.31
N SER A 263 3.65 9.93 18.37
CA SER A 263 4.34 9.42 19.55
C SER A 263 5.73 10.05 19.74
N ASN A 264 6.31 10.65 18.70
CA ASN A 264 7.65 11.23 18.76
C ASN A 264 7.61 12.69 19.21
N LYS A 265 7.78 12.90 20.53
CA LYS A 265 7.83 14.24 21.15
C LYS A 265 8.83 15.20 20.52
N SER A 266 9.89 14.70 19.87
CA SER A 266 10.91 15.57 19.27
C SER A 266 10.42 16.29 18.00
N LEU A 267 9.32 15.84 17.39
CA LEU A 267 8.69 16.47 16.23
C LEU A 267 7.84 17.70 16.59
N PHE A 268 7.56 17.92 17.87
CA PHE A 268 6.67 18.99 18.37
C PHE A 268 7.46 20.13 19.06
N LYS A 269 8.67 20.45 18.58
CA LYS A 269 9.52 21.49 19.20
C LYS A 269 8.97 22.91 18.92
N GLY A 270 8.50 23.59 19.96
CA GLY A 270 8.03 24.98 19.96
C GLY A 270 6.82 25.15 20.88
N ASP A 271 6.32 26.38 21.09
CA ASP A 271 5.00 26.65 21.68
C ASP A 271 3.85 26.22 20.72
N TYR A 272 4.07 25.16 19.95
CA TYR A 272 3.03 24.40 19.31
C TYR A 272 2.29 23.64 20.41
N VAL A 273 1.47 24.38 21.16
CA VAL A 273 0.19 23.84 21.57
C VAL A 273 -0.42 23.26 20.30
N THR A 274 -1.02 22.09 20.41
CA THR A 274 -1.70 21.26 19.40
C THR A 274 -2.77 21.96 18.54
N THR A 275 -2.78 23.29 18.51
CA THR A 275 -3.80 24.21 17.99
C THR A 275 -3.57 24.70 16.56
N THR A 276 -2.42 24.46 15.95
CA THR A 276 -2.16 24.79 14.52
C THR A 276 -1.45 23.63 13.85
N PHE A 277 -2.16 22.52 13.72
CA PHE A 277 -1.70 21.40 12.91
C PHE A 277 -1.66 21.79 11.42
N ALA A 278 -0.72 21.21 10.67
CA ALA A 278 -0.74 21.06 9.22
C ALA A 278 -2.04 20.35 8.76
N GLY A 279 -3.13 21.12 8.71
CA GLY A 279 -4.45 20.61 8.38
C GLY A 279 -4.50 19.99 7.00
N ASP A 280 -3.84 20.59 6.01
CA ASP A 280 -3.91 20.14 4.62
C ASP A 280 -3.12 18.83 4.39
N GLU A 281 -1.91 18.72 4.95
CA GLU A 281 -1.10 17.52 4.84
C GLU A 281 -1.71 16.34 5.61
N LEU A 282 -2.19 16.57 6.84
CA LEU A 282 -2.86 15.51 7.62
C LEU A 282 -4.17 15.11 6.94
N TYR A 283 -4.98 16.06 6.48
CA TYR A 283 -6.22 15.79 5.78
C TYR A 283 -6.00 14.94 4.53
N SER A 284 -4.96 15.25 3.73
CA SER A 284 -4.62 14.50 2.52
C SER A 284 -4.32 13.04 2.84
N LEU A 285 -3.52 12.77 3.88
CA LEU A 285 -3.22 11.42 4.34
C LEU A 285 -4.44 10.68 4.88
N LEU A 286 -5.27 11.35 5.70
CA LEU A 286 -6.50 10.73 6.21
C LEU A 286 -7.47 10.36 5.08
N LYS A 287 -7.52 11.17 4.02
CA LYS A 287 -8.38 10.94 2.86
C LYS A 287 -7.92 9.75 2.02
N ALA A 288 -6.62 9.46 2.03
CA ALA A 288 -6.03 8.32 1.34
C ALA A 288 -6.30 6.98 2.04
N ILE A 289 -6.76 6.98 3.30
CA ILE A 289 -7.11 5.75 4.01
C ILE A 289 -8.34 5.12 3.34
N ASP A 290 -8.15 3.94 2.76
CA ASP A 290 -9.24 3.14 2.21
C ASP A 290 -10.03 2.49 3.35
N LEU A 291 -11.25 2.99 3.58
CA LEU A 291 -12.10 2.53 4.65
C LEU A 291 -12.74 1.15 4.37
N GLU A 292 -12.74 0.69 3.12
CA GLU A 292 -13.31 -0.63 2.77
C GLU A 292 -12.45 -1.79 3.30
N THR A 293 -11.15 -1.56 3.48
CA THR A 293 -10.26 -2.58 4.06
C THR A 293 -10.39 -2.69 5.58
N ILE A 294 -11.09 -1.75 6.24
CA ILE A 294 -11.36 -1.80 7.68
C ILE A 294 -12.59 -2.69 7.91
N ASN A 295 -12.32 -3.97 8.20
CA ASN A 295 -13.37 -4.98 8.39
C ASN A 295 -13.09 -5.87 9.62
N ASP A 296 -13.98 -6.82 9.87
CA ASP A 296 -13.97 -7.72 11.03
C ASP A 296 -12.91 -8.82 10.96
N LYS A 297 -12.14 -8.90 9.86
CA LYS A 297 -11.09 -9.91 9.64
C LYS A 297 -9.67 -9.38 9.92
N LEU A 298 -9.54 -8.16 10.44
CA LEU A 298 -8.24 -7.58 10.76
C LEU A 298 -7.53 -8.36 11.87
N GLU A 299 -6.21 -8.46 11.75
CA GLU A 299 -5.36 -9.07 12.76
C GLU A 299 -5.30 -8.21 14.04
N LEU A 300 -5.02 -8.85 15.18
CA LEU A 300 -5.00 -8.19 16.48
C LEU A 300 -3.99 -7.02 16.54
N GLU A 301 -2.83 -7.18 15.89
CA GLU A 301 -1.81 -6.13 15.80
C GLU A 301 -2.32 -4.90 15.07
N THR A 302 -3.01 -5.07 13.93
CA THR A 302 -3.65 -3.98 13.21
C THR A 302 -4.75 -3.33 14.06
N ILE A 303 -5.57 -4.11 14.77
CA ILE A 303 -6.60 -3.56 15.67
C ILE A 303 -5.96 -2.68 16.76
N ASN A 304 -4.82 -3.08 17.31
CA ASN A 304 -4.11 -2.29 18.31
C ASN A 304 -3.59 -0.96 17.73
N GLU A 305 -3.04 -0.97 16.52
CA GLU A 305 -2.64 0.25 15.81
C GLU A 305 -3.82 1.20 15.56
N LEU A 306 -4.99 0.65 15.17
CA LEU A 306 -6.21 1.44 14.99
C LEU A 306 -6.72 2.05 16.31
N LYS A 307 -6.56 1.35 17.45
CA LYS A 307 -6.91 1.92 18.76
C LYS A 307 -6.04 3.12 19.12
N ILE A 308 -4.72 2.99 18.96
CA ILE A 308 -3.76 4.09 19.20
C ILE A 308 -4.14 5.28 18.32
N PHE A 309 -4.42 5.01 17.05
CA PHE A 309 -4.79 6.04 16.09
C PHE A 309 -6.13 6.71 16.40
N ALA A 310 -7.13 5.96 16.86
CA ALA A 310 -8.42 6.50 17.29
C ALA A 310 -8.27 7.46 18.48
N VAL A 311 -7.37 7.15 19.43
CA VAL A 311 -7.04 8.04 20.55
C VAL A 311 -6.39 9.32 20.04
N PHE A 312 -5.41 9.21 19.12
CA PHE A 312 -4.78 10.37 18.49
C PHE A 312 -5.82 11.26 17.78
N LEU A 313 -6.66 10.69 16.91
CA LEU A 313 -7.64 11.45 16.14
C LEU A 313 -8.68 12.12 17.06
N THR A 314 -9.04 11.46 18.16
CA THR A 314 -9.90 12.03 19.20
C THR A 314 -9.24 13.23 19.90
N GLN A 315 -7.97 13.13 20.28
CA GLN A 315 -7.23 14.24 20.88
C GLN A 315 -7.13 15.42 19.92
N TYR A 316 -6.85 15.16 18.64
CA TYR A 316 -6.84 16.17 17.59
C TYR A 316 -8.19 16.92 17.52
N ILE A 317 -9.31 16.18 17.47
CA ILE A 317 -10.66 16.75 17.45
C ILE A 317 -10.90 17.64 18.67
N ILE A 318 -10.50 17.17 19.86
CA ILE A 318 -10.71 17.86 21.13
C ILE A 318 -9.90 19.16 21.21
N GLU A 319 -8.64 19.13 20.79
CA GLU A 319 -7.69 20.22 20.99
C GLU A 319 -7.76 21.29 19.89
N SER A 320 -8.40 20.98 18.76
CA SER A 320 -8.55 21.91 17.63
C SER A 320 -9.40 23.16 17.92
N ASN A 321 -10.01 23.31 19.10
CA ASN A 321 -10.62 24.55 19.63
C ASN A 321 -11.28 25.50 18.58
N TYR A 322 -12.28 25.02 17.82
CA TYR A 322 -12.99 25.74 16.74
C TYR A 322 -12.21 26.01 15.43
N TYR A 323 -10.95 25.59 15.32
CA TYR A 323 -10.09 25.79 14.15
C TYR A 323 -9.99 24.57 13.22
N ALA A 324 -10.54 23.41 13.59
CA ALA A 324 -10.67 22.30 12.66
C ALA A 324 -11.59 22.70 11.51
N SER A 325 -11.16 22.45 10.26
CA SER A 325 -12.04 22.65 9.12
C SER A 325 -13.18 21.63 9.17
N PHE A 326 -14.40 22.04 8.79
CA PHE A 326 -15.57 21.15 8.71
C PHE A 326 -15.26 19.87 7.91
N ALA A 327 -14.44 19.99 6.86
CA ALA A 327 -14.01 18.85 6.05
C ALA A 327 -13.18 17.82 6.85
N MET A 328 -12.31 18.28 7.75
CA MET A 328 -11.51 17.42 8.61
C MET A 328 -12.38 16.72 9.67
N GLU A 329 -13.34 17.43 10.26
CA GLU A 329 -14.30 16.85 11.21
C GLU A 329 -15.13 15.74 10.57
N SER A 330 -15.70 16.00 9.39
CA SER A 330 -16.49 15.03 8.63
C SER A 330 -15.68 13.79 8.21
N LEU A 331 -14.40 13.99 7.84
CA LEU A 331 -13.51 12.88 7.49
C LEU A 331 -13.15 12.04 8.72
N ALA A 332 -12.84 12.70 9.84
CA ALA A 332 -12.55 12.01 11.09
C ALA A 332 -13.76 11.21 11.57
N ASP A 333 -14.97 11.77 11.48
CA ASP A 333 -16.21 11.05 11.81
C ASP A 333 -16.36 9.76 10.98
N LYS A 334 -16.12 9.82 9.65
CA LYS A 334 -16.18 8.65 8.77
C LYS A 334 -15.17 7.56 9.17
N ILE A 335 -13.94 7.96 9.49
CA ILE A 335 -12.89 7.04 9.94
C ILE A 335 -13.31 6.39 11.26
N LEU A 336 -13.70 7.17 12.27
CA LEU A 336 -14.11 6.63 13.57
C LEU A 336 -15.35 5.73 13.45
N ASN A 337 -16.32 6.08 12.59
CA ASN A 337 -17.46 5.22 12.28
C ASN A 337 -17.06 3.89 11.66
N SER A 338 -16.00 3.84 10.83
CA SER A 338 -15.47 2.57 10.31
C SER A 338 -14.91 1.68 11.44
N PHE A 339 -14.25 2.28 12.43
CA PHE A 339 -13.76 1.55 13.61
C PHE A 339 -14.91 1.00 14.47
N ILE A 340 -15.97 1.79 14.66
CA ILE A 340 -17.17 1.34 15.38
C ILE A 340 -17.83 0.15 14.68
N LYS A 341 -17.89 0.15 13.34
CA LYS A 341 -18.51 -0.94 12.56
C LYS A 341 -17.84 -2.29 12.79
N ILE A 342 -16.52 -2.30 13.02
CA ILE A 342 -15.77 -3.53 13.32
C ILE A 342 -15.76 -3.86 14.82
N GLY A 343 -16.51 -3.12 15.64
CA GLY A 343 -16.60 -3.33 17.08
C GLY A 343 -15.40 -2.84 17.87
N LEU A 344 -14.59 -1.92 17.31
CA LEU A 344 -13.46 -1.33 18.02
C LEU A 344 -13.96 -0.55 19.25
N SER A 345 -13.33 -0.79 20.39
CA SER A 345 -13.62 -0.08 21.64
C SER A 345 -12.33 0.28 22.35
N LEU A 346 -12.29 1.48 22.91
CA LEU A 346 -11.17 2.05 23.64
C LEU A 346 -11.36 1.83 25.14
N ASP A 347 -10.30 1.37 25.79
CA ASP A 347 -10.23 1.10 27.23
C ASP A 347 -9.78 2.34 28.01
N GLU A 348 -9.15 3.28 27.32
CA GLU A 348 -8.84 4.62 27.80
C GLU A 348 -10.12 5.37 28.21
N LYS A 349 -9.95 6.35 29.09
CA LYS A 349 -11.04 7.26 29.45
C LYS A 349 -10.99 8.50 28.56
N LEU A 350 -12.14 8.90 28.04
CA LEU A 350 -12.29 10.20 27.39
C LEU A 350 -12.44 11.27 28.47
N VAL A 351 -11.51 12.22 28.53
CA VAL A 351 -11.59 13.34 29.50
C VAL A 351 -11.97 14.62 28.78
N LEU A 352 -13.16 15.15 29.07
CA LEU A 352 -13.58 16.47 28.58
C LEU A 352 -13.48 17.48 29.73
N ARG A 353 -12.83 18.61 29.43
CA ARG A 353 -12.54 19.70 30.37
C ARG A 353 -13.27 20.96 29.94
N SER A 354 -13.30 21.94 30.83
CA SER A 354 -13.98 23.22 30.65
C SER A 354 -13.74 23.91 29.30
N TYR A 355 -12.49 23.92 28.82
CA TYR A 355 -12.11 24.63 27.60
C TYR A 355 -12.51 23.90 26.31
N ASN A 356 -12.71 22.58 26.34
CA ASN A 356 -13.02 21.77 25.15
C ASN A 356 -14.42 21.14 25.17
N PHE A 357 -15.12 21.18 26.31
CA PHE A 357 -16.43 20.55 26.46
C PHE A 357 -17.45 21.11 25.46
N SER A 358 -17.59 22.44 25.37
CA SER A 358 -18.60 23.04 24.50
C SER A 358 -18.28 22.92 23.01
N SER A 359 -17.00 22.97 22.63
CA SER A 359 -16.58 22.78 21.24
C SER A 359 -16.70 21.32 20.82
N PHE A 360 -16.39 20.38 21.71
CA PHE A 360 -16.52 18.96 21.45
C PHE A 360 -17.93 18.59 21.00
N PHE A 361 -18.99 19.00 21.69
CA PHE A 361 -20.37 18.66 21.29
C PHE A 361 -20.88 19.35 20.01
N LYS A 362 -20.14 20.35 19.49
CA LYS A 362 -20.43 21.01 18.21
C LYS A 362 -19.80 20.33 17.00
N ASN A 363 -18.81 19.47 17.24
CA ASN A 363 -18.10 18.76 16.21
C ASN A 363 -18.98 17.65 15.60
N GLU A 364 -18.81 17.35 14.31
CA GLU A 364 -19.57 16.27 13.67
C GLU A 364 -19.17 14.88 14.20
N ALA A 365 -17.90 14.70 14.58
CA ALA A 365 -17.33 13.42 15.00
C ALA A 365 -17.61 13.05 16.47
N SER A 366 -18.23 13.92 17.28
CA SER A 366 -18.39 13.69 18.73
C SER A 366 -19.18 12.43 19.03
N ASN A 367 -20.22 12.14 18.23
CA ASN A 367 -21.03 10.94 18.40
C ASN A 367 -20.16 9.68 18.21
N SER A 368 -19.36 9.65 17.15
CA SER A 368 -18.45 8.54 16.86
C SER A 368 -17.37 8.40 17.93
N VAL A 369 -16.76 9.51 18.38
CA VAL A 369 -15.83 9.50 19.51
C VAL A 369 -16.48 8.86 20.74
N LEU A 370 -17.66 9.33 21.15
CA LEU A 370 -18.33 8.82 22.36
C LEU A 370 -18.65 7.32 22.31
N ARG A 371 -18.93 6.78 21.12
CA ARG A 371 -19.22 5.34 20.94
C ARG A 371 -17.99 4.46 21.05
N LEU A 372 -16.80 5.00 20.79
CA LEU A 372 -15.54 4.26 20.89
C LEU A 372 -15.10 4.09 22.34
N PHE A 373 -15.28 5.10 23.19
CA PHE A 373 -14.80 5.08 24.57
C PHE A 373 -15.79 4.38 25.51
N LYS A 374 -15.27 3.52 26.38
CA LYS A 374 -16.08 2.83 27.40
C LYS A 374 -16.45 3.73 28.59
N GLU A 375 -15.57 4.68 28.91
CA GLU A 375 -15.72 5.59 30.05
C GLU A 375 -15.44 7.03 29.62
N VAL A 376 -16.28 7.96 30.09
CA VAL A 376 -16.15 9.40 29.84
C VAL A 376 -16.12 10.15 31.18
N ASP A 377 -15.06 10.92 31.42
CA ASP A 377 -14.89 11.76 32.60
C ASP A 377 -15.11 13.22 32.22
N LEU A 378 -16.03 13.88 32.92
CA LEU A 378 -16.30 15.32 32.77
C LEU A 378 -15.70 16.10 33.93
N ASP A 379 -14.58 16.76 33.66
CA ASP A 379 -13.85 17.58 34.61
C ASP A 379 -14.22 19.07 34.40
N LEU A 380 -15.41 19.42 34.87
CA LEU A 380 -15.95 20.78 34.84
C LEU A 380 -15.93 21.35 36.26
N SER A 381 -15.44 22.59 36.39
CA SER A 381 -15.48 23.32 37.65
C SER A 381 -16.75 24.17 37.76
N ASN A 382 -16.98 24.74 38.94
CA ASN A 382 -18.12 25.62 39.21
C ASN A 382 -18.17 26.86 38.30
N LYS A 383 -17.01 27.30 37.80
CA LYS A 383 -16.90 28.44 36.87
C LYS A 383 -17.36 28.09 35.45
N ASP A 384 -17.50 26.80 35.16
CA ASP A 384 -17.76 26.27 33.82
C ASP A 384 -19.23 25.93 33.59
N PHE A 385 -20.06 26.18 34.60
CA PHE A 385 -21.50 26.01 34.54
C PHE A 385 -22.13 26.79 33.37
N TYR A 386 -21.58 27.97 33.02
CA TYR A 386 -21.99 28.71 31.83
C TYR A 386 -21.81 27.92 30.53
N TYR A 387 -20.69 27.19 30.36
CA TYR A 387 -20.47 26.38 29.16
C TYR A 387 -21.42 25.19 29.09
N PHE A 388 -21.72 24.58 30.23
CA PHE A 388 -22.73 23.53 30.31
C PHE A 388 -24.13 24.04 29.97
N LEU A 389 -24.53 25.20 30.50
CA LEU A 389 -25.79 25.85 30.16
C LEU A 389 -25.86 26.21 28.69
N ARG A 390 -24.76 26.71 28.12
CA ARG A 390 -24.67 27.04 26.70
C ARG A 390 -24.89 25.79 25.83
N VAL A 391 -24.23 24.69 26.13
CA VAL A 391 -24.46 23.41 25.43
C VAL A 391 -25.90 22.94 25.65
N SER A 392 -26.41 22.99 26.88
CA SER A 392 -27.77 22.57 27.25
C SER A 392 -28.89 23.40 26.60
N ASN A 393 -28.60 24.65 26.26
CA ASN A 393 -29.54 25.60 25.66
C ASN A 393 -29.44 25.63 24.13
N GLU A 394 -28.21 25.57 23.58
CA GLU A 394 -27.96 25.49 22.13
C GLU A 394 -28.30 24.09 21.57
N PHE A 395 -27.98 23.04 22.33
CA PHE A 395 -28.38 21.68 22.04
C PHE A 395 -29.58 21.32 22.89
N ASN A 396 -30.72 21.13 22.23
CA ASN A 396 -31.80 20.39 22.85
C ASN A 396 -31.21 19.04 23.33
N PHE A 397 -31.46 18.59 24.57
CA PHE A 397 -30.98 17.29 25.10
C PHE A 397 -31.39 16.07 24.23
N ASP A 398 -32.17 16.32 23.18
CA ASP A 398 -32.59 15.42 22.12
C ASP A 398 -31.59 15.24 20.97
N THR A 399 -30.46 15.95 20.91
CA THR A 399 -29.46 15.72 19.85
C THR A 399 -28.81 14.35 19.99
N GLU A 400 -28.50 13.72 18.86
CA GLU A 400 -28.00 12.34 18.81
C GLU A 400 -26.69 12.17 19.59
N SER A 401 -25.77 13.14 19.53
CA SER A 401 -24.52 13.13 20.29
C SER A 401 -24.73 13.16 21.81
N LEU A 402 -25.70 13.93 22.32
CA LEU A 402 -26.05 13.93 23.74
C LEU A 402 -26.76 12.64 24.14
N LYS A 403 -27.65 12.10 23.30
CA LYS A 403 -28.27 10.78 23.52
C LYS A 403 -27.23 9.66 23.60
N THR A 404 -26.26 9.66 22.69
CA THR A 404 -25.13 8.72 22.71
C THR A 404 -24.28 8.91 23.95
N PHE A 405 -23.95 10.15 24.31
CA PHE A 405 -23.24 10.47 25.55
C PHE A 405 -23.97 9.85 26.74
N PHE A 406 -25.29 10.04 26.85
CA PHE A 406 -26.11 9.45 27.90
C PHE A 406 -26.15 7.91 27.89
N ASN A 407 -25.78 7.27 26.78
CA ASN A 407 -25.70 5.81 26.63
C ASN A 407 -24.28 5.26 26.85
N CYS A 408 -23.27 6.11 27.12
CA CYS A 408 -21.95 5.65 27.52
C CYS A 408 -22.04 4.81 28.80
N LYS A 409 -21.30 3.70 28.84
CA LYS A 409 -21.41 2.68 29.91
C LYS A 409 -21.06 3.22 31.29
N LYS A 410 -20.16 4.21 31.35
CA LYS A 410 -19.74 4.86 32.59
C LYS A 410 -19.42 6.32 32.33
N ILE A 411 -20.07 7.22 33.06
CA ILE A 411 -19.83 8.66 32.99
C ILE A 411 -19.60 9.16 34.41
N ASN A 412 -18.47 9.81 34.65
CA ASN A 412 -18.18 10.42 35.94
C ASN A 412 -18.28 11.95 35.84
N PHE A 413 -18.88 12.55 36.86
CA PHE A 413 -18.99 14.00 37.01
C PHE A 413 -18.28 14.45 38.27
N ASN A 414 -17.74 15.67 38.23
CA ASN A 414 -17.35 16.37 39.43
C ASN A 414 -18.59 16.61 40.33
N VAL A 415 -18.53 16.16 41.59
CA VAL A 415 -19.65 16.23 42.55
C VAL A 415 -20.04 17.68 42.83
N ASP A 416 -19.06 18.59 42.98
CA ASP A 416 -19.30 20.01 43.24
C ASP A 416 -20.04 20.67 42.07
N PHE A 417 -19.75 20.23 40.85
CA PHE A 417 -20.44 20.69 39.66
C PHE A 417 -21.91 20.25 39.64
N LEU A 418 -22.19 18.97 39.95
CA LEU A 418 -23.56 18.46 40.04
C LEU A 418 -24.39 19.20 41.10
N GLU A 419 -23.81 19.50 42.26
CA GLU A 419 -24.49 20.28 43.30
C GLU A 419 -24.83 21.70 42.84
N ASN A 420 -23.99 22.33 42.04
CA ASN A 420 -24.26 23.66 41.50
C ASN A 420 -25.32 23.64 40.39
N CYS A 421 -25.37 22.60 39.56
CA CYS A 421 -26.48 22.39 38.63
C CYS A 421 -27.83 22.36 39.37
N LYS A 422 -27.89 21.65 40.50
CA LYS A 422 -29.09 21.60 41.34
C LYS A 422 -29.46 22.98 41.91
N LYS A 423 -28.50 23.68 42.53
CA LYS A 423 -28.73 25.03 43.10
C LYS A 423 -29.25 26.02 42.05
N PHE A 424 -28.72 25.98 40.83
CA PHE A 424 -29.20 26.83 39.75
C PHE A 424 -30.60 26.47 39.28
N SER A 425 -30.89 25.17 39.11
CA SER A 425 -32.23 24.67 38.77
C SER A 425 -33.29 25.11 39.77
N ASP A 426 -32.96 25.06 41.06
CA ASP A 426 -33.83 25.51 42.14
C ASP A 426 -34.08 27.03 42.05
N SER A 427 -33.11 27.79 41.55
CA SER A 427 -33.17 29.25 41.41
C SER A 427 -33.93 29.74 40.16
N LEU A 428 -34.02 28.93 39.09
CA LEU A 428 -34.73 29.26 37.83
C LEU A 428 -36.25 29.45 37.98
N CYS A 429 -36.84 29.08 39.13
CA CYS A 429 -38.25 29.33 39.43
C CYS A 429 -38.48 30.48 40.42
N SER A 430 -37.44 31.24 40.76
CA SER A 430 -37.63 32.52 41.46
C SER A 430 -38.28 33.52 40.49
N SER A 431 -39.26 34.29 40.95
CA SER A 431 -40.02 35.28 40.17
C SER A 431 -39.19 36.45 39.61
N ASP A 432 -37.88 36.45 39.87
CA ASP A 432 -37.08 37.67 39.86
C ASP A 432 -36.13 37.75 38.65
N PHE A 433 -36.01 36.69 37.84
CA PHE A 433 -35.11 36.67 36.68
C PHE A 433 -35.58 35.71 35.59
N VAL A 434 -35.56 36.16 34.32
CA VAL A 434 -35.75 35.32 33.13
C VAL A 434 -34.38 35.09 32.49
N PHE A 435 -33.93 33.84 32.40
CA PHE A 435 -32.59 33.49 31.94
C PHE A 435 -32.52 33.21 30.43
N CYS A 436 -33.54 32.56 29.87
CA CYS A 436 -33.70 32.33 28.43
C CYS A 436 -35.17 32.36 28.01
N THR A 437 -35.41 32.20 26.70
CA THR A 437 -36.75 32.21 26.10
C THR A 437 -37.69 31.12 26.63
N ASN A 438 -37.18 30.09 27.31
CA ASN A 438 -37.98 29.03 27.92
C ASN A 438 -37.28 28.43 29.16
N ASP A 439 -37.29 29.19 30.26
CA ASP A 439 -36.67 28.78 31.53
C ASP A 439 -37.24 27.48 32.11
N GLU A 440 -38.53 27.20 31.90
CA GLU A 440 -39.11 25.93 32.33
C GLU A 440 -38.50 24.72 31.63
N LYS A 441 -38.18 24.85 30.34
CA LYS A 441 -37.51 23.80 29.56
C LYS A 441 -36.07 23.64 30.02
N LEU A 442 -35.36 24.74 30.24
CA LEU A 442 -33.99 24.71 30.76
C LEU A 442 -33.94 24.05 32.14
N LYS A 443 -34.86 24.39 33.04
CA LYS A 443 -34.99 23.78 34.36
C LYS A 443 -35.23 22.27 34.26
N ARG A 444 -36.23 21.84 33.50
CA ARG A 444 -36.54 20.41 33.29
C ARG A 444 -35.33 19.62 32.79
N ASN A 445 -34.57 20.21 31.87
CA ASN A 445 -33.35 19.62 31.32
C ASN A 445 -32.26 19.45 32.38
N ILE A 446 -31.99 20.48 33.19
CA ILE A 446 -30.97 20.45 34.26
C ILE A 446 -31.36 19.46 35.37
N GLU A 447 -32.64 19.42 35.77
CA GLU A 447 -33.12 18.45 36.76
C GLU A 447 -33.02 17.01 36.28
N SER A 448 -33.39 16.76 35.01
CA SER A 448 -33.27 15.45 34.39
C SER A 448 -31.82 14.98 34.36
N PHE A 449 -30.92 15.88 33.98
CA PHE A 449 -29.47 15.64 34.00
C PHE A 449 -28.96 15.33 35.41
N TYR A 450 -29.28 16.17 36.41
CA TYR A 450 -28.85 15.96 37.80
C TYR A 450 -29.33 14.61 38.34
N LYS A 451 -30.63 14.29 38.20
CA LYS A 451 -31.21 13.02 38.70
C LYS A 451 -30.56 11.77 38.10
N ARG A 452 -30.06 11.87 36.87
CA ARG A 452 -29.44 10.75 36.15
C ARG A 452 -28.02 10.47 36.63
N PHE A 453 -27.28 11.50 37.02
CA PHE A 453 -25.85 11.40 37.32
C PHE A 453 -25.46 11.65 38.77
N SER A 454 -26.43 12.01 39.62
CA SER A 454 -26.24 12.09 41.07
C SER A 454 -26.39 10.73 41.78
N LYS A 455 -26.54 9.64 41.03
CA LYS A 455 -26.64 8.25 41.50
C LYS A 455 -25.47 7.48 40.92
#